data_AF-A0AAD3SSQ2-F1
#
_entry.id   AF-A0AAD3SSQ2-F1
#
_cell.length_a   1.000
_cell.length_b   1.000
_cell.length_c   1.000
_cell.angle_alpha   90.00
_cell.angle_beta   90.00
_cell.angle_gamma   90.00
#
_symmetry.space_group_name_H-M   'P 1'
#
loop_
_entity.id
_entity.type
_entity.pdbx_description
1 polymer ?
#
loop_
_entity_poly.entity_id
_entity_poly.type
_entity_poly.pdbx_seq_one_letter_code
_entity_poly.pdbx_strand_id
1 'polypeptide(L)' 'MEEAGLVEISGLSTHERFLCRLTISSLNLLRVIAEQEGHSIEELNAGRICDWFLKDKLKREQHIGSAVLQFDDTDDF' A
#
# COMPACT_ATOMS: atom_id res chain seq x y z
N MET A 1 2.01 -3.48 13.33
CA MET A 1 1.95 -4.59 14.32
C MET A 1 0.55 -4.74 14.90
N GLU A 2 -0.18 -3.66 15.18
CA GLU A 2 -1.56 -3.70 15.70
C GLU A 2 -2.60 -4.29 14.73
N GLU A 3 -2.51 -4.00 13.43
CA GLU A 3 -3.55 -4.41 12.48
C GLU A 3 -3.57 -5.93 12.20
N ALA A 4 -2.41 -6.59 12.22
CA ALA A 4 -2.32 -8.03 12.03
C ALA A 4 -2.99 -8.81 13.18
N GLY A 5 -2.99 -8.25 14.40
CA GLY A 5 -3.65 -8.83 15.56
C GLY A 5 -5.18 -8.81 15.45
N LEU A 6 -5.74 -7.76 14.86
CA LEU A 6 -7.19 -7.66 14.64
C LEU A 6 -7.69 -8.68 13.62
N VAL A 7 -6.91 -8.97 12.58
CA VAL A 7 -7.27 -9.98 11.57
C VAL A 7 -7.30 -11.39 12.16
N GLU A 8 -6.36 -11.74 13.04
CA GLU A 8 -6.31 -13.08 13.66
C GLU A 8 -7.41 -13.31 14.71
N ILE A 9 -7.90 -12.25 15.36
CA ILE A 9 -8.94 -12.35 16.41
C ILE A 9 -10.37 -12.29 15.83
N SER A 10 -10.51 -11.90 14.57
CA SER A 10 -11.80 -11.66 13.90
C SER A 10 -12.68 -12.90 13.63
N GLY A 11 -12.18 -14.11 13.88
CA GLY A 11 -12.91 -15.37 13.60
C GLY A 11 -13.08 -15.67 12.10
N LEU A 12 -12.39 -14.94 11.23
CA LEU A 12 -12.46 -15.06 9.78
C LEU A 12 -11.80 -16.35 9.27
N SER A 13 -12.38 -16.94 8.23
CA SER A 13 -11.79 -18.06 7.49
C SER A 13 -10.48 -17.63 6.81
N THR A 14 -9.66 -18.59 6.37
CA THR A 14 -8.36 -18.32 5.75
C THR A 14 -8.46 -17.37 4.55
N HIS A 15 -9.49 -17.53 3.70
CA HIS A 15 -9.70 -16.66 2.53
C HIS A 15 -10.08 -15.23 2.94
N GLU A 16 -10.93 -15.10 3.97
CA GLU A 16 -11.35 -13.80 4.47
C GLU A 16 -10.21 -13.06 5.19
N ARG A 17 -9.34 -13.78 5.91
CA ARG A 17 -8.13 -13.17 6.50
C ARG A 17 -7.17 -12.65 5.45
N PHE A 18 -7.00 -13.38 4.34
CA PHE A 18 -6.21 -12.88 3.22
C PHE A 18 -6.82 -11.60 2.63
N LEU A 19 -8.12 -11.60 2.35
CA LEU A 19 -8.81 -10.42 1.82
C LEU A 19 -8.77 -9.24 2.81
N CYS A 20 -8.90 -9.52 4.11
CA CYS A 20 -8.82 -8.51 5.16
C CYS A 20 -7.43 -7.87 5.22
N ARG A 21 -6.37 -8.68 5.21
CA ARG A 21 -4.98 -8.18 5.13
C ARG A 21 -4.76 -7.35 3.88
N LEU A 22 -5.23 -7.83 2.72
CA LEU A 22 -5.12 -7.09 1.45
C LEU A 22 -5.82 -5.73 1.55
N THR A 23 -7.04 -5.70 2.07
CA THR A 23 -7.84 -4.47 2.20
C THR A 23 -7.17 -3.46 3.14
N ILE A 24 -6.66 -3.91 4.29
CA ILE A 24 -5.92 -3.07 5.23
C ILE A 24 -4.65 -2.52 4.58
N SER A 25 -3.88 -3.37 3.89
CA SER A 25 -2.69 -2.95 3.16
C SER A 25 -3.02 -1.90 2.09
N SER A 26 -4.10 -2.08 1.33
CA SER A 26 -4.57 -1.09 0.36
C SER A 26 -4.96 0.24 1.02
N LEU A 27 -5.66 0.21 2.16
CA LEU A 27 -6.05 1.41 2.88
C LEU A 27 -4.83 2.21 3.39
N ASN A 28 -3.83 1.52 3.94
CA ASN A 28 -2.60 2.15 4.39
C ASN A 28 -1.79 2.74 3.24
N LEU A 29 -1.75 2.07 2.08
CA LEU A 29 -1.11 2.64 0.91
C LEU A 29 -1.85 3.89 0.42
N LEU A 30 -3.19 3.88 0.37
CA LEU A 30 -3.99 5.05 0.01
C LEU A 30 -3.74 6.23 0.97
N ARG A 31 -3.57 5.98 2.27
CA ARG A 31 -3.17 7.00 3.25
C ARG A 31 -1.82 7.63 2.91
N VAL A 32 -0.83 6.80 2.58
CA VAL A 32 0.50 7.30 2.20
C VAL A 32 0.45 8.11 0.91
N ILE A 33 -0.31 7.65 -0.09
CA ILE A 33 -0.51 8.39 -1.35
C ILE A 33 -1.14 9.75 -1.07
N ALA A 34 -2.20 9.79 -0.26
CA ALA A 34 -2.89 11.02 0.13
C ALA A 34 -1.93 12.01 0.83
N GLU A 35 -1.13 11.52 1.78
CA GLU A 35 -0.15 12.33 2.51
C GLU A 35 0.94 12.88 1.59
N GLN A 36 1.45 12.08 0.65
CA GLN A 36 2.50 12.51 -0.27
C GLN A 36 2.03 13.50 -1.34
N GLU A 37 0.81 13.33 -1.84
CA GLU A 37 0.24 14.26 -2.82
C GLU A 37 -0.39 15.48 -2.14
N GLY A 38 -0.49 15.50 -0.80
CA GLY A 38 -1.08 16.61 -0.04
C GLY A 38 -2.60 16.73 -0.19
N HIS A 39 -3.27 15.62 -0.45
CA HIS A 39 -4.73 15.54 -0.68
C HIS A 39 -5.41 14.71 0.40
N SER A 40 -6.73 14.88 0.56
CA SER A 40 -7.48 13.93 1.40
C SER A 40 -7.65 12.59 0.69
N ILE A 41 -7.86 11.51 1.45
CA ILE A 41 -8.11 10.19 0.86
C ILE A 41 -9.37 10.20 -0.01
N GLU A 42 -10.36 11.06 0.31
CA GLU A 42 -11.60 11.18 -0.47
C GLU A 42 -11.37 11.81 -1.85
N GLU A 43 -10.30 12.60 -1.99
CA GLU A 43 -9.92 13.23 -3.26
C GLU A 43 -9.09 12.30 -4.17
N LEU A 44 -8.65 11.15 -3.65
CA LEU A 44 -7.94 10.15 -4.43
C LEU A 44 -8.89 9.47 -5.42
N ASN A 45 -8.57 9.61 -6.70
CA ASN A 45 -9.24 8.91 -7.80
C ASN A 45 -8.25 8.00 -8.53
N ALA A 46 -8.77 7.15 -9.41
CA ALA A 46 -7.95 6.20 -10.18
C ALA A 46 -6.79 6.90 -10.93
N GLY A 47 -7.02 8.09 -11.50
CA GLY A 47 -5.98 8.86 -12.19
C GLY A 47 -4.84 9.27 -11.26
N ARG A 48 -5.17 9.87 -10.10
CA ARG A 48 -4.18 10.28 -9.10
C ARG A 48 -3.39 9.09 -8.55
N ILE A 49 -4.06 7.97 -8.32
CA ILE A 49 -3.41 6.74 -7.86
C ILE A 49 -2.43 6.26 -8.94
N CYS A 50 -2.86 6.15 -10.19
CA CYS A 50 -1.98 5.76 -11.31
C CYS A 50 -0.78 6.70 -11.46
N ASP A 51 -0.99 8.02 -11.39
CA ASP A 51 0.07 9.01 -11.48
C ASP A 51 1.07 8.87 -10.34
N TRP A 52 0.60 8.64 -9.12
CA TRP A 52 1.49 8.40 -7.98
C TRP A 52 2.33 7.14 -8.17
N PHE A 53 1.74 6.04 -8.63
CA PHE A 53 2.49 4.80 -8.91
C PHE A 53 3.57 5.01 -9.97
N LEU A 54 3.32 5.83 -11.00
CA LEU A 54 4.33 6.20 -11.99
C LEU A 54 5.45 7.04 -11.37
N LYS A 55 5.11 8.04 -10.54
CA LYS A 55 6.11 8.86 -9.83
C LYS A 55 6.97 8.02 -8.89
N ASP A 56 6.36 7.11 -8.13
CA ASP A 56 7.07 6.21 -7.20
C ASP A 56 7.99 5.24 -7.96
N LYS A 57 7.54 4.68 -9.09
CA LYS A 57 8.37 3.86 -9.98
C LYS A 57 9.62 4.62 -10.45
N LEU A 58 9.47 5.87 -10.89
CA LEU A 58 10.60 6.71 -11.30
C LEU A 58 11.58 6.97 -10.14
N LYS A 59 11.07 7.18 -8.92
CA LYS A 59 11.92 7.35 -7.73
C LYS A 59 12.75 6.10 -7.44
N ARG A 60 12.17 4.91 -7.61
CA ARG A 60 12.89 3.63 -7.50
C ARG A 60 13.97 3.47 -8.55
N GLU A 61 13.65 3.74 -9.81
CA GLU A 61 14.60 3.65 -10.93
C GLU A 61 15.78 4.63 -10.75
N GLN A 62 15.56 5.75 -10.07
CA GLN A 62 16.60 6.74 -9.75
C GLN A 62 17.34 6.44 -8.43
N HIS A 63 17.10 5.30 -7.79
CA HIS A 63 17.65 4.91 -6.48
C HIS A 63 17.44 5.96 -5.38
N ILE A 64 16.37 6.75 -5.47
CA ILE A 64 16.02 7.70 -4.43
C ILE A 64 15.37 6.88 -3.31
N GLY A 65 16.07 6.70 -2.18
CA GLY A 65 15.62 5.92 -1.02
C GLY A 65 14.32 6.39 -0.35
N SER A 66 13.60 7.34 -0.95
CA SER A 66 12.27 7.79 -0.58
C SER A 66 11.14 7.05 -1.32
N ALA A 67 11.44 6.04 -2.14
CA ALA A 67 10.42 5.19 -2.73
C ALA A 67 9.64 4.47 -1.62
N VAL A 68 8.31 4.56 -1.68
CA VAL A 68 7.41 3.99 -0.68
C VAL A 68 7.24 2.50 -0.91
N LEU A 69 7.05 2.13 -2.18
CA LEU A 69 7.00 0.73 -2.55
C LEU A 69 8.43 0.26 -2.71
N GLN A 70 8.91 -0.47 -1.72
CA GLN A 70 10.12 -1.28 -1.87
C GLN A 70 9.63 -2.68 -2.20
N PHE A 71 9.53 -2.97 -3.50
CA PHE A 71 9.46 -4.35 -3.91
C PHE A 71 10.86 -4.90 -3.65
N ASP A 72 10.98 -5.68 -2.58
CA ASP A 72 12.10 -6.60 -2.49
C ASP A 72 11.94 -7.55 -3.68
N ASP A 73 12.64 -7.26 -4.79
CA ASP A 73 12.84 -8.21 -5.90
C ASP A 73 13.73 -9.40 -5.45
N THR A 74 13.75 -9.72 -4.15
CA THR A 74 14.10 -11.04 -3.64
C THR A 74 12.86 -11.92 -3.71
N ASP A 75 12.40 -12.20 -4.94
CA ASP A 75 11.92 -13.55 -5.23
C ASP A 75 13.17 -14.46 -5.19
N ASP A 76 13.72 -14.67 -3.99
CA ASP A 76 14.57 -15.82 -3.73
C ASP A 76 13.63 -17.03 -3.74
N PHE A 77 13.68 -17.73 -4.86
CA PHE A 77 13.05 -19.03 -5.12
C PHE A 77 13.16 -20.02 -3.94
#